data_AF-A0A228QAB4-F1
#
_entry.id   AF-A0A228QAB4-F1
#
_cell.length_a   1.000
_cell.length_b   1.000
_cell.length_c   1.000
_cell.angle_alpha   90.00
_cell.angle_beta   90.00
_cell.angle_gamma   90.00
#
_symmetry.space_group_name_H-M   'P 1'
#
loop_
_entity.id
_entity.type
_entity.pdbx_description
1 polymer ?
#
loop_
_entity_poly.entity_id
_entity_poly.type
_entity_poly.pdbx_seq_one_letter_code
_entity_poly.pdbx_strand_id
1 'polypeptide(L)'
;MATSIKLDPALQDRVRHLAEQRRRTPHWIMREAIAQYVAREEKRESFKQEAMQAWADYQSTGLHVTHEEMDAYLEKLEAGEAAEPPECHD
;
A
#
# COMPACT_ATOMS: atom_id res chain seq x y z
N MET A 1 2.71 16.14 20.45
CA MET A 1 2.11 17.42 20.03
C MET A 1 0.60 17.23 19.92
N ALA A 2 -0.20 18.25 20.24
CA ALA A 2 -1.67 18.18 20.13
C ALA A 2 -2.12 18.90 18.86
N THR A 3 -2.94 18.23 18.04
CA THR A 3 -3.51 18.78 16.81
C THR A 3 -5.03 18.79 16.95
N SER A 4 -5.67 19.92 16.67
CA SER A 4 -7.13 20.02 16.64
C SER A 4 -7.64 19.76 15.23
N ILE A 5 -8.63 18.87 15.10
CA ILE A 5 -9.23 18.47 13.83
C ILE A 5 -10.71 18.82 13.87
N LYS A 6 -11.19 19.54 12.86
CA LYS A 6 -12.61 19.82 12.71
C LYS A 6 -13.30 18.65 12.02
N LEU A 7 -14.34 18.13 12.64
CA LEU A 7 -15.25 17.16 12.05
C LEU A 7 -16.60 17.82 11.87
N ASP A 8 -17.28 17.49 10.78
CA ASP A 8 -18.70 17.82 10.67
C ASP A 8 -19.51 17.00 11.71
N PRO A 9 -20.70 17.50 12.11
CA PRO A 9 -21.49 16.84 13.16
C PRO A 9 -21.83 15.37 12.84
N ALA A 10 -22.14 15.06 11.57
CA ALA A 10 -22.53 13.71 11.18
C ALA A 10 -21.36 12.73 11.29
N LEU A 11 -20.15 13.14 10.89
CA LEU A 11 -18.95 12.33 11.07
C LEU A 11 -18.59 12.18 12.56
N GLN A 12 -18.73 13.23 13.36
CA GLN A 12 -18.49 13.16 14.81
C GLN A 12 -19.40 12.14 15.49
N ASP A 13 -20.69 12.10 15.13
CA ASP A 13 -21.65 11.12 15.66
C ASP A 13 -21.30 9.70 15.25
N ARG A 14 -20.92 9.49 13.99
CA ARG A 14 -20.47 8.18 13.49
C ARG A 14 -19.22 7.69 14.23
N VAL A 15 -18.26 8.57 14.49
CA VAL A 15 -17.03 8.24 15.24
C VAL A 15 -17.37 7.87 16.68
N ARG A 16 -18.25 8.61 17.35
CA ARG A 16 -18.72 8.28 18.71
C ARG A 16 -19.37 6.91 18.75
N HIS A 17 -20.32 6.65 17.86
CA HIS A 17 -21.03 5.37 17.82
C HIS A 17 -20.08 4.20 17.56
N LEU A 18 -19.14 4.36 16.61
CA LEU A 18 -18.14 3.34 16.33
C LEU A 18 -17.22 3.10 17.54
N ALA A 19 -16.83 4.17 18.25
CA ALA A 19 -16.02 4.06 19.45
C ALA A 19 -16.72 3.25 20.55
N GLU A 20 -18.02 3.52 20.79
CA GLU A 20 -18.85 2.77 21.74
C GLU A 20 -18.93 1.28 21.38
N GLN A 21 -19.29 0.97 20.13
CA GLN A 21 -19.38 -0.41 19.63
C GLN A 21 -18.05 -1.17 19.79
N ARG A 22 -16.93 -0.49 19.55
CA ARG A 22 -15.58 -1.06 19.64
C ARG A 22 -14.98 -1.00 21.04
N ARG A 23 -15.68 -0.43 22.03
CA ARG A 23 -15.19 -0.18 23.40
C ARG A 23 -13.87 0.60 23.41
N ARG A 24 -13.78 1.64 22.59
CA ARG A 24 -12.63 2.55 22.46
C ARG A 24 -13.07 3.99 22.66
N THR A 25 -12.10 4.90 22.78
CA THR A 25 -12.41 6.34 22.82
C THR A 25 -12.55 6.88 21.39
N PRO A 26 -13.38 7.93 21.17
CA PRO A 26 -13.44 8.62 19.88
C PRO A 26 -12.06 9.06 19.37
N HIS A 27 -11.20 9.54 20.29
CA HIS A 27 -9.83 9.91 19.96
C HIS A 27 -8.99 8.74 19.42
N TRP A 28 -9.12 7.55 20.02
CA TRP A 28 -8.45 6.35 19.53
C TRP A 28 -8.92 6.00 18.11
N ILE A 29 -10.23 6.05 17.84
CA ILE A 29 -10.79 5.79 16.50
C ILE A 29 -10.24 6.78 15.47
N MET A 30 -10.20 8.08 15.79
CA MET A 30 -9.67 9.10 14.88
C MET A 30 -8.19 8.87 14.56
N ARG A 31 -7.38 8.58 15.58
CA ARG A 31 -5.94 8.33 15.39
C ARG A 31 -5.70 7.09 14.54
N GLU A 32 -6.45 6.02 14.81
CA GLU A 32 -6.37 4.78 14.05
C GLU A 32 -6.76 4.99 12.58
N ALA A 33 -7.84 5.73 12.32
CA ALA A 33 -8.27 6.05 10.97
C ALA A 33 -7.21 6.86 10.20
N ILE A 34 -6.58 7.84 10.84
CA ILE A 34 -5.50 8.62 10.22
C ILE A 34 -4.29 7.73 9.94
N ALA A 35 -3.88 6.88 10.88
CA ALA A 35 -2.74 5.98 10.71
C ALA A 35 -2.97 5.01 9.53
N GLN A 36 -4.15 4.41 9.44
CA GLN A 36 -4.52 3.53 8.34
C GLN A 36 -4.55 4.24 6.99
N TYR A 37 -5.08 5.47 6.95
CA TYR A 37 -5.09 6.28 5.74
C TYR A 37 -3.66 6.59 5.27
N VAL A 38 -2.82 7.13 6.17
CA VAL A 38 -1.43 7.49 5.86
C VAL A 38 -0.65 6.28 5.37
N ALA A 39 -0.71 5.16 6.08
CA ALA A 39 0.00 3.94 5.69
C ALA A 39 -0.42 3.43 4.30
N ARG A 40 -1.70 3.56 3.94
CA ARG A 40 -2.20 3.19 2.61
C ARG A 40 -1.70 4.15 1.53
N GLU A 41 -1.71 5.46 1.79
CA GLU A 41 -1.19 6.44 0.82
C GLU A 41 0.33 6.29 0.63
N GLU A 42 1.09 6.04 1.70
CA GLU A 42 2.53 5.80 1.62
C GLU A 42 2.85 4.55 0.78
N LYS A 43 2.14 3.45 1.00
CA LYS A 43 2.29 2.23 0.16
C LYS A 43 1.97 2.50 -1.31
N ARG A 44 0.92 3.29 -1.57
CA ARG A 44 0.52 3.64 -2.94
C ARG A 44 1.58 4.50 -3.63
N GLU A 45 2.14 5.48 -2.93
CA GLU A 45 3.19 6.32 -3.50
C GLU A 45 4.48 5.52 -3.70
N SER A 46 4.89 4.66 -2.76
CA SER A 46 6.04 3.76 -2.95
C SER A 46 5.89 2.92 -4.21
N PHE A 47 4.76 2.22 -4.36
CA PHE A 47 4.49 1.40 -5.54
C PHE A 47 4.54 2.20 -6.84
N LYS A 48 3.99 3.43 -6.84
CA LYS A 48 4.03 4.32 -8.00
C LYS A 48 5.47 4.75 -8.32
N GLN A 49 6.26 5.11 -7.31
CA GLN A 49 7.65 5.50 -7.50
C GLN A 49 8.50 4.33 -8.03
N GLU A 50 8.30 3.13 -7.49
CA GLU A 50 8.94 1.90 -7.99
C GLU A 50 8.60 1.65 -9.47
N ALA A 51 7.32 1.76 -9.86
CA ALA A 51 6.89 1.60 -11.25
C ALA A 51 7.48 2.67 -12.18
N MET A 52 7.56 3.94 -11.74
CA MET A 52 8.19 5.01 -12.52
C MET A 52 9.69 4.79 -12.68
N GLN A 53 10.37 4.30 -11.64
CA GLN A 53 11.79 3.96 -11.71
C GLN A 53 12.03 2.81 -12.68
N ALA A 54 11.27 1.72 -12.57
CA ALA A 54 11.36 0.58 -13.49
C ALA A 54 11.12 1.00 -14.94
N TRP A 55 10.18 1.91 -15.18
CA TRP A 55 9.93 2.46 -16.51
C TRP A 55 11.11 3.29 -17.03
N ALA A 56 11.70 4.15 -16.20
CA ALA A 56 12.88 4.92 -16.58
C ALA A 56 14.10 4.01 -16.87
N ASP A 57 14.28 2.96 -16.08
CA ASP A 57 15.36 1.98 -16.25
C ASP A 57 15.18 1.23 -17.58
N TYR A 58 13.97 0.75 -17.88
CA TYR A 58 13.66 0.14 -19.17
C TYR A 58 13.91 1.09 -20.34
N GLN A 59 13.45 2.34 -20.25
CA GLN A 59 13.67 3.33 -21.30
C GLN A 59 15.16 3.63 -21.55
N SER A 60 16.00 3.53 -20.51
CA SER A 60 17.43 3.81 -20.62
C SER A 60 18.28 2.60 -21.02
N THR A 61 17.88 1.39 -20.60
CA THR A 61 18.69 0.18 -20.75
C THR A 61 18.15 -0.79 -21.79
N GLY A 62 16.83 -0.79 -22.06
CA GLY A 62 16.16 -1.82 -22.87
C GLY A 62 15.88 -3.13 -22.11
N LEU A 63 16.51 -3.32 -20.95
CA LEU A 63 16.41 -4.57 -20.19
C LEU A 63 15.03 -4.75 -19.58
N HIS A 64 14.45 -5.92 -19.79
CA HIS A 64 13.13 -6.30 -19.31
C HIS A 64 13.07 -7.79 -18.99
N VAL A 65 12.01 -8.19 -18.30
CA VAL A 65 11.60 -9.59 -18.17
C VAL A 65 10.33 -9.75 -19.00
N THR A 66 10.23 -10.83 -19.76
CA THR A 66 9.04 -11.12 -20.55
C THR A 66 7.87 -11.55 -19.67
N HIS A 67 6.65 -11.44 -20.18
CA HIS A 67 5.47 -11.92 -19.47
C HIS A 67 5.55 -13.42 -19.13
N GLU A 68 6.05 -14.24 -20.05
CA GLU A 68 6.17 -15.69 -19.87
C GLU A 68 7.15 -16.06 -18.75
N GLU A 69 8.28 -15.35 -18.64
CA GLU A 69 9.25 -15.58 -17.56
C GLU A 69 8.71 -15.16 -16.20
N MET A 70 8.00 -14.03 -16.15
CA MET A 70 7.37 -13.57 -14.91
C MET A 70 6.26 -14.52 -14.47
N ASP A 71 5.41 -14.99 -15.39
CA ASP A 71 4.35 -15.95 -15.09
C ASP A 71 4.93 -17.27 -14.58
N ALA A 72 5.95 -17.82 -15.25
CA ALA A 72 6.62 -19.05 -14.80
C ALA A 72 7.30 -18.89 -13.43
N TYR A 73 7.81 -17.70 -13.11
CA TYR A 73 8.33 -17.38 -11.79
C TYR A 73 7.22 -17.32 -10.73
N LEU A 74 6.10 -16.66 -11.02
CA LEU A 74 4.96 -16.55 -10.11
C LEU A 74 4.32 -17.92 -9.83
N GLU A 75 4.19 -18.80 -10.83
CA GLU A 75 3.68 -20.17 -10.66
C GLU A 75 4.50 -20.97 -9.62
N LYS A 76 5.83 -20.85 -9.64
CA LYS A 76 6.71 -21.50 -8.65
C LYS A 76 6.48 -20.96 -7.24
N LEU A 77 6.33 -19.64 -7.11
CA LEU A 77 6.03 -19.03 -5.81
C LEU A 77 4.67 -19.48 -5.28
N GLU A 78 3.65 -19.56 -6.14
CA GLU A 78 2.31 -20.05 -5.78
C GLU A 78 2.34 -21.52 -5.33
N ALA A 79 3.23 -22.34 -5.91
CA ALA A 79 3.49 -23.71 -5.48
C ALA A 79 4.25 -23.81 -4.13
N GLY A 80 4.69 -22.68 -3.57
CA GLY A 80 5.46 -22.62 -2.32
C GLY A 80 6.94 -22.93 -2.50
N GLU A 81 7.44 -22.93 -3.74
CA GLU A 81 8.86 -23.11 -4.03
C GLU A 81 9.63 -21.81 -3.76
N ALA A 82 10.86 -21.94 -3.25
CA ALA A 82 11.78 -20.82 -3.16
C ALA A 82 12.45 -20.62 -4.53
N ALA A 83 11.86 -19.76 -5.36
CA ALA A 83 12.40 -19.36 -6.65
C ALA A 83 13.07 -17.98 -6.56
N GLU A 84 14.18 -17.80 -7.27
CA GLU A 84 14.78 -16.48 -7.51
C GLU A 84 14.08 -15.78 -8.68
N PRO A 85 13.93 -14.45 -8.64
CA PRO A 85 13.34 -13.69 -9.74
C PRO A 85 14.22 -13.78 -11.01
N PRO A 86 13.61 -13.80 -12.21
CA PRO A 86 14.36 -13.79 -13.46
C PRO A 86 15.18 -12.50 -13.62
N GLU A 87 16.36 -12.60 -14.24
CA GLU A 87 17.20 -11.45 -14.57
C GLU A 87 16.62 -10.69 -15.78
N CYS A 88 16.65 -9.36 -15.74
CA CYS A 88 16.26 -8.55 -16.89
C CYS A 88 17.27 -8.70 -18.04
N HIS A 89 16.78 -8.81 -19.27
CA HIS A 89 17.57 -8.95 -20.50
C HIS A 89 17.01 -8.08 -21.64
N ASP A 90 17.79 -7.90 -22.72
CA ASP A 90 17.36 -7.22 -23.96
C ASP A 90 16.44 -8.10 -24.82
#